data_AF-A0A2N4XLJ5-F1
#
_entry.id   AF-A0A2N4XLJ5-F1
#
_cell.length_a   1.000
_cell.length_b   1.000
_cell.length_c   1.000
_cell.angle_alpha   90.00
_cell.angle_beta   90.00
_cell.angle_gamma   90.00
#
_symmetry.space_group_name_H-M   'P 1'
#
loop_
_entity.id
_entity.type
_entity.pdbx_description
1 polymer ?
#
loop_
_entity_poly.entity_id
_entity_poly.type
_entity_poly.pdbx_seq_one_letter_code
_entity_poly.pdbx_strand_id
1 'polypeptide(L)'
;MPSLLRFTGILALLGLVACAKLPADPAASPKIRITLVGDSTQTEKQGYGTGFCANLVNVDCVNRAKGGASTKTYRRDGLWATAQFPKPDWMLIQFGHNDVQSASHGDRETDLATEYPANLRRYIEEARATGIKPVLVTPIARRYFQADGKIVDDLPGHVAAMKKVAAEMNVPLIDLHEISQRYFEQLGEIEAHKLGPTKAGPNGTTVPDKTHFNQQGSYVLGRMVVEAMGRTAPELSPYIRPLAAKP
;
A
#
# COMPACT_ATOMS: atom_id res chain seq x y z
N MET A 1 18.29 7.88 -95.23
CA MET A 1 18.21 9.04 -94.31
C MET A 1 17.29 8.65 -93.14
N PRO A 2 17.65 8.98 -91.89
CA PRO A 2 17.58 8.07 -90.75
C PRO A 2 16.22 8.08 -90.03
N SER A 3 15.89 6.99 -89.35
CA SER A 3 14.79 6.91 -88.37
C SER A 3 15.35 6.28 -87.10
N LEU A 4 15.38 7.10 -86.04
CA LEU A 4 16.00 6.82 -84.75
C LEU A 4 15.28 5.73 -83.95
N LEU A 5 16.06 4.82 -83.37
CA LEU A 5 15.66 3.94 -82.26
C LEU A 5 15.38 4.78 -81.00
N ARG A 6 14.20 4.61 -80.41
CA ARG A 6 13.88 5.11 -79.07
C ARG A 6 14.28 4.05 -78.02
N PHE A 7 15.25 4.36 -77.18
CA PHE A 7 15.51 3.65 -75.94
C PHE A 7 14.63 4.22 -74.82
N THR A 8 13.73 3.42 -74.26
CA THR A 8 13.04 3.73 -73.00
C THR A 8 13.94 3.31 -71.83
N GLY A 9 14.53 4.29 -71.14
CA GLY A 9 15.23 4.07 -69.88
C GLY A 9 14.23 3.90 -68.72
N ILE A 10 14.31 2.78 -68.01
CA ILE A 10 13.62 2.58 -66.73
C ILE A 10 14.53 3.13 -65.63
N LEU A 11 14.08 4.19 -64.96
CA LEU A 11 14.75 4.79 -63.81
C LEU A 11 14.38 3.97 -62.55
N ALA A 12 15.30 3.16 -62.03
CA ALA A 12 15.10 2.45 -60.77
C ALA A 12 15.35 3.41 -59.59
N LEU A 13 14.27 3.81 -58.91
CA LEU A 13 14.35 4.54 -57.65
C LEU A 13 14.67 3.56 -56.51
N LEU A 14 15.94 3.52 -56.06
CA LEU A 14 16.29 2.87 -54.80
C LEU A 14 15.81 3.74 -53.63
N GLY A 15 14.68 3.35 -53.03
CA GLY A 15 14.21 3.93 -51.77
C GLY A 15 15.12 3.50 -50.62
N LEU A 16 15.79 4.47 -50.00
CA LEU A 16 16.53 4.26 -48.75
C LEU A 16 15.50 4.04 -47.64
N VAL A 17 15.30 2.77 -47.23
CA VAL A 17 14.51 2.47 -46.03
C VAL A 17 15.38 2.79 -44.82
N ALA A 18 15.13 3.94 -44.19
CA ALA A 18 15.68 4.25 -42.90
C ALA A 18 15.06 3.29 -41.87
N CYS A 19 15.83 2.30 -41.41
CA CYS A 19 15.47 1.52 -40.23
C CYS A 19 15.42 2.47 -39.02
N ALA A 20 14.22 2.93 -38.66
CA ALA A 20 14.00 3.52 -37.36
C ALA A 20 14.37 2.47 -36.30
N LYS A 21 15.43 2.74 -35.52
CA LYS A 21 15.73 1.94 -34.33
C LYS A 21 14.52 2.03 -33.42
N LEU A 22 13.86 0.90 -33.17
CA LEU A 22 12.87 0.79 -32.11
C LEU A 22 13.54 1.26 -30.80
N PRO A 23 12.85 2.06 -29.98
CA PRO A 23 13.37 2.41 -28.66
C PRO A 23 13.69 1.11 -27.93
N ALA A 24 14.89 1.04 -27.33
CA ALA A 24 15.26 -0.08 -26.48
C ALA A 24 14.18 -0.25 -25.40
N ASP A 25 13.79 -1.49 -25.12
CA ASP A 25 12.96 -1.80 -23.95
C ASP A 25 13.56 -1.08 -22.74
N PRO A 26 12.77 -0.30 -21.97
CA PRO A 26 13.28 0.30 -20.76
C PRO A 26 13.83 -0.84 -19.90
N ALA A 27 15.14 -0.79 -19.63
CA ALA A 27 15.82 -1.79 -18.83
C ALA A 27 14.98 -2.03 -17.56
N ALA A 28 14.53 -3.27 -17.36
CA ALA A 28 13.68 -3.63 -16.23
C ALA A 28 14.33 -3.10 -14.95
N SER A 29 13.57 -2.35 -14.14
CA SER A 29 14.08 -1.73 -12.91
C SER A 29 14.77 -2.77 -12.02
N PRO A 30 15.88 -2.42 -11.34
CA PRO A 30 16.62 -3.37 -10.53
C PRO A 30 15.73 -3.91 -9.42
N LYS A 31 15.84 -5.20 -9.10
CA LYS A 31 15.02 -5.82 -8.06
C LYS A 31 15.28 -5.16 -6.70
N ILE A 32 14.23 -4.68 -6.05
CA ILE A 32 14.28 -4.13 -4.68
C ILE A 32 13.51 -5.02 -3.71
N ARG A 33 13.67 -4.79 -2.40
CA ARG A 33 12.83 -5.39 -1.36
C ARG A 33 11.99 -4.33 -0.64
N ILE A 34 10.71 -4.61 -0.52
CA ILE A 34 9.77 -3.83 0.29
C ILE A 34 9.22 -4.72 1.41
N THR A 35 9.34 -4.28 2.66
CA THR A 35 8.74 -4.96 3.81
C THR A 35 7.51 -4.22 4.32
N LEU A 36 6.41 -4.93 4.56
CA LEU A 36 5.22 -4.40 5.24
C LEU A 36 5.30 -4.66 6.75
N VAL A 37 5.07 -3.63 7.55
CA VAL A 37 5.15 -3.66 9.03
C VAL A 37 3.89 -3.04 9.61
N GLY A 38 3.07 -3.84 10.30
CA GLY A 38 1.80 -3.32 10.81
C GLY A 38 0.91 -4.34 11.51
N ASP A 39 -0.39 -4.03 11.55
CA ASP A 39 -1.43 -4.80 12.23
C ASP A 39 -2.22 -5.76 11.30
N SER A 40 -3.37 -6.28 11.76
CA SER A 40 -4.21 -7.24 11.01
C SER A 40 -4.64 -6.71 9.64
N THR A 41 -4.86 -5.40 9.50
CA THR A 41 -5.35 -4.78 8.26
C THR A 41 -4.29 -4.70 7.16
N GLN A 42 -3.03 -5.01 7.48
CA GLN A 42 -1.93 -5.13 6.52
C GLN A 42 -1.50 -6.59 6.30
N THR A 43 -1.93 -7.55 7.12
CA THR A 43 -1.57 -8.97 6.98
C THR A 43 -2.03 -9.60 5.66
N GLU A 44 -1.47 -10.75 5.31
CA GLU A 44 -1.84 -11.51 4.12
C GLU A 44 -3.26 -12.09 4.18
N LYS A 45 -3.68 -12.54 5.37
CA LYS A 45 -4.95 -13.27 5.56
C LYS A 45 -6.16 -12.34 5.70
N GLN A 46 -5.98 -11.20 6.35
CA GLN A 46 -7.09 -10.32 6.76
C GLN A 46 -6.85 -8.85 6.39
N GLY A 47 -5.75 -8.57 5.71
CA GLY A 47 -5.33 -7.24 5.31
C GLY A 47 -5.13 -7.09 3.81
N TYR A 48 -4.65 -5.93 3.40
CA TYR A 48 -4.35 -5.65 2.00
C TYR A 48 -2.99 -6.17 1.51
N GLY A 49 -2.18 -6.77 2.38
CA GLY A 49 -0.79 -7.09 2.06
C GLY A 49 -0.63 -8.03 0.85
N THR A 50 -1.48 -9.05 0.74
CA THR A 50 -1.50 -9.95 -0.44
C THR A 50 -1.77 -9.17 -1.72
N GLY A 51 -2.81 -8.33 -1.72
CA GLY A 51 -3.13 -7.49 -2.86
C GLY A 51 -2.05 -6.45 -3.18
N PHE A 52 -1.40 -5.87 -2.17
CA PHE A 52 -0.29 -4.94 -2.37
C PHE A 52 0.87 -5.64 -3.09
N CYS A 53 1.33 -6.78 -2.58
CA CYS A 53 2.42 -7.52 -3.20
C CYS A 53 2.07 -8.00 -4.62
N ALA A 54 0.82 -8.43 -4.85
CA ALA A 54 0.37 -8.87 -6.17
C ALA A 54 0.38 -7.76 -7.23
N ASN A 55 0.32 -6.49 -6.82
CA ASN A 55 0.33 -5.32 -7.69
C ASN A 55 1.73 -4.75 -7.97
N LEU A 56 2.80 -5.44 -7.57
CA LEU A 56 4.18 -5.02 -7.81
C LEU A 56 4.89 -5.89 -8.86
N VAL A 57 5.90 -5.32 -9.51
CA VAL A 57 6.84 -5.98 -10.44
C VAL A 57 8.26 -5.71 -10.00
N ASN A 58 9.17 -6.69 -10.14
CA ASN A 58 10.57 -6.59 -9.73
C ASN A 58 10.77 -6.17 -8.26
N VAL A 59 9.84 -6.58 -7.38
CA VAL A 59 9.95 -6.39 -5.93
C VAL A 59 9.92 -7.73 -5.23
N ASP A 60 10.86 -7.95 -4.32
CA ASP A 60 10.68 -8.93 -3.26
C ASP A 60 9.81 -8.32 -2.16
N CYS A 61 8.52 -8.67 -2.15
CA CYS A 61 7.55 -8.11 -1.22
C CYS A 61 7.39 -9.04 -0.02
N VAL A 62 7.81 -8.57 1.16
CA VAL A 62 7.78 -9.37 2.39
C VAL A 62 6.77 -8.79 3.36
N ASN A 63 5.73 -9.56 3.71
CA ASN A 63 4.77 -9.12 4.70
C ASN A 63 5.17 -9.58 6.11
N ARG A 64 5.46 -8.62 6.98
CA ARG A 64 5.80 -8.85 8.40
C ARG A 64 4.74 -8.26 9.33
N ALA A 65 3.59 -7.84 8.82
CA ALA A 65 2.48 -7.40 9.65
C ALA A 65 1.94 -8.54 10.51
N LYS A 66 1.42 -8.20 11.70
CA LYS A 66 0.91 -9.17 12.66
C LYS A 66 -0.43 -8.71 13.22
N GLY A 67 -1.43 -9.58 13.11
CA GLY A 67 -2.75 -9.32 13.69
C GLY A 67 -2.69 -9.07 15.20
N GLY A 68 -3.39 -8.03 15.65
CA GLY A 68 -3.40 -7.60 17.06
C GLY A 68 -2.18 -6.79 17.50
N ALA A 69 -1.20 -6.56 16.63
CA ALA A 69 -0.04 -5.75 16.98
C ALA A 69 -0.37 -4.25 17.02
N SER A 70 0.21 -3.55 17.99
CA SER A 70 0.27 -2.10 18.10
C SER A 70 1.71 -1.63 17.93
N THR A 71 1.94 -0.32 17.90
CA THR A 71 3.30 0.24 17.88
C THR A 71 4.15 -0.21 19.08
N LYS A 72 3.52 -0.51 20.22
CA LYS A 72 4.18 -1.04 21.42
C LYS A 72 4.43 -2.54 21.32
N THR A 73 3.39 -3.33 21.05
CA THR A 73 3.49 -4.80 21.16
C THR A 73 4.33 -5.40 20.05
N TYR A 74 4.33 -4.80 18.85
CA TYR A 74 5.16 -5.28 17.75
C TYR A 74 6.67 -5.23 18.10
N ARG A 75 7.11 -4.24 18.87
CA ARG A 75 8.50 -4.20 19.39
C ARG A 75 8.69 -5.15 20.55
N ARG A 76 7.80 -5.10 21.54
CA ARG A 76 7.84 -5.95 22.74
C ARG A 76 7.98 -7.43 22.37
N ASP A 77 7.26 -7.85 21.34
CA ASP A 77 7.20 -9.25 20.90
C ASP A 77 8.35 -9.61 19.91
N GLY A 78 9.35 -8.73 19.75
CA GLY A 78 10.54 -8.98 18.94
C GLY A 78 10.34 -8.93 17.41
N LEU A 79 9.14 -8.57 16.95
CA LEU A 79 8.80 -8.58 15.52
C LEU A 79 9.58 -7.51 14.74
N TRP A 80 9.93 -6.40 15.37
CA TRP A 80 10.72 -5.35 14.71
C TRP A 80 12.12 -5.79 14.30
N ALA A 81 12.78 -6.61 15.13
CA ALA A 81 14.09 -7.15 14.78
C ALA A 81 13.98 -8.03 13.53
N THR A 82 12.97 -8.90 13.47
CA THR A 82 12.79 -9.80 12.32
C THR A 82 12.32 -9.08 11.05
N ALA A 83 11.57 -7.98 11.18
CA ALA A 83 11.12 -7.18 10.05
C ALA A 83 12.27 -6.53 9.25
N GLN A 84 13.38 -6.22 9.94
CA GLN A 84 14.56 -5.63 9.33
C GLN A 84 15.46 -6.64 8.60
N PHE A 85 15.15 -7.95 8.67
CA PHE A 85 15.97 -9.00 8.05
C PHE A 85 15.21 -9.89 7.03
N PRO A 86 15.82 -10.16 5.86
CA PRO A 86 17.06 -9.54 5.37
C PRO A 86 16.78 -8.09 4.94
N LYS A 87 17.77 -7.19 5.13
CA LYS A 87 17.59 -5.72 5.02
C LYS A 87 16.77 -5.31 3.79
N PRO A 88 15.57 -4.71 3.96
CA PRO A 88 14.81 -4.18 2.85
C PRO A 88 15.38 -2.84 2.34
N ASP A 89 14.96 -2.43 1.15
CA ASP A 89 15.22 -1.08 0.65
C ASP A 89 14.18 -0.11 1.22
N TRP A 90 12.92 -0.56 1.32
CA TRP A 90 11.80 0.22 1.81
C TRP A 90 10.98 -0.52 2.86
N MET A 91 10.37 0.24 3.77
CA MET A 91 9.39 -0.26 4.72
C MET A 91 8.13 0.58 4.73
N LEU A 92 6.98 -0.06 4.58
CA LEU A 92 5.67 0.58 4.80
C LEU A 92 5.18 0.24 6.21
N ILE A 93 5.12 1.26 7.07
CA ILE A 93 4.81 1.12 8.50
C ILE A 93 3.38 1.61 8.76
N GLN A 94 2.51 0.72 9.24
CA GLN A 94 1.09 0.99 9.48
C GLN A 94 0.60 0.47 10.84
N PHE A 95 0.24 1.36 11.74
CA PHE A 95 -0.35 1.03 13.04
C PHE A 95 -1.44 2.02 13.43
N GLY A 96 -2.21 1.71 14.47
CA GLY A 96 -3.26 2.57 15.00
C GLY A 96 -4.42 1.77 15.59
N HIS A 97 -4.89 0.72 14.92
CA HIS A 97 -6.11 0.02 15.33
C HIS A 97 -6.04 -0.60 16.74
N ASN A 98 -4.86 -1.11 17.12
CA ASN A 98 -4.62 -1.74 18.41
C ASN A 98 -3.90 -0.82 19.40
N ASP A 99 -3.57 0.39 18.97
CA ASP A 99 -2.97 1.46 19.79
C ASP A 99 -4.08 2.22 20.55
N VAL A 100 -5.31 2.25 20.02
CA VAL A 100 -6.50 2.84 20.63
C VAL A 100 -6.80 2.21 21.99
N GLN A 101 -7.01 3.07 22.99
CA GLN A 101 -7.42 2.67 24.33
C GLN A 101 -8.83 2.05 24.34
N SER A 102 -9.01 0.96 25.07
CA SER A 102 -10.22 0.14 25.11
C SER A 102 -10.38 -0.53 26.47
N ALA A 103 -11.60 -0.86 26.87
CA ALA A 103 -11.81 -1.59 28.13
C ALA A 103 -11.34 -3.06 28.07
N SER A 104 -11.13 -3.62 26.87
CA SER A 104 -10.98 -5.06 26.66
C SER A 104 -9.59 -5.50 26.19
N HIS A 105 -8.70 -4.59 25.80
CA HIS A 105 -7.41 -4.92 25.19
C HIS A 105 -6.22 -4.07 25.69
N GLY A 106 -6.22 -3.73 26.99
CA GLY A 106 -5.26 -2.85 27.66
C GLY A 106 -3.77 -3.12 27.40
N ASP A 107 -3.38 -4.36 27.13
CA ASP A 107 -1.97 -4.73 26.93
C ASP A 107 -1.37 -4.18 25.63
N ARG A 108 -2.22 -3.85 24.65
CA ARG A 108 -1.81 -3.37 23.32
C ARG A 108 -1.79 -1.85 23.22
N GLU A 109 -2.57 -1.19 24.05
CA GLU A 109 -2.89 0.23 23.95
C GLU A 109 -1.67 1.10 24.16
N THR A 110 -1.67 2.28 23.56
CA THR A 110 -0.62 3.27 23.76
C THR A 110 -1.23 4.61 24.09
N ASP A 111 -0.60 5.35 24.99
CA ASP A 111 -0.98 6.73 25.20
C ASP A 111 -0.75 7.55 23.91
N LEU A 112 -1.80 8.19 23.42
CA LEU A 112 -1.79 8.88 22.13
C LEU A 112 -0.91 10.14 22.14
N ALA A 113 -0.71 10.76 23.31
CA ALA A 113 0.09 11.96 23.44
C ALA A 113 1.59 11.64 23.56
N THR A 114 1.94 10.56 24.27
CA THR A 114 3.30 10.28 24.72
C THR A 114 3.92 9.02 24.12
N GLU A 115 3.16 7.94 23.91
CA GLU A 115 3.69 6.64 23.47
C GLU A 115 3.55 6.44 21.96
N TYR A 116 2.36 6.58 21.38
CA TYR A 116 2.13 6.30 19.96
C TYR A 116 3.05 7.13 19.04
N PRO A 117 3.17 8.47 19.20
CA PRO A 117 4.06 9.26 18.35
C PRO A 117 5.54 8.93 18.59
N ALA A 118 5.94 8.65 19.84
CA ALA A 118 7.32 8.31 20.18
C ALA A 118 7.72 6.96 19.56
N ASN A 119 6.83 5.97 19.59
CA ASN A 119 7.07 4.67 18.96
C ASN A 119 7.21 4.81 17.44
N LEU A 120 6.35 5.58 16.79
CA LEU A 120 6.46 5.86 15.35
C LEU A 120 7.81 6.50 14.99
N ARG A 121 8.24 7.55 15.72
CA ARG A 121 9.56 8.18 15.52
C ARG A 121 10.68 7.16 15.66
N ARG A 122 10.62 6.31 16.67
CA ARG A 122 11.62 5.26 16.90
C ARG A 122 11.70 4.25 15.74
N TYR A 123 10.58 3.82 15.17
CA TYR A 123 10.60 2.97 13.97
C TYR A 123 11.28 3.65 12.78
N ILE A 124 10.99 4.93 12.56
CA ILE A 124 11.56 5.73 11.48
C ILE A 124 13.08 5.88 11.66
N GLU A 125 13.52 6.25 12.87
CA GLU A 125 14.91 6.47 13.20
C GLU A 125 15.73 5.19 13.02
N GLU A 126 15.25 4.06 13.54
CA GLU A 126 15.95 2.77 13.46
C GLU A 126 15.99 2.23 12.02
N ALA A 127 14.92 2.41 11.23
CA ALA A 127 14.93 2.10 9.80
C ALA A 127 15.99 2.92 9.06
N ARG A 128 16.01 4.24 9.29
CA ARG A 128 16.99 5.14 8.66
C ARG A 128 18.43 4.82 9.07
N ALA A 129 18.66 4.49 10.34
CA ALA A 129 19.97 4.15 10.87
C ALA A 129 20.59 2.90 10.18
N THR A 130 19.75 2.03 9.61
CA THR A 130 20.18 0.87 8.83
C THR A 130 20.12 1.10 7.32
N GLY A 131 19.81 2.32 6.88
CA GLY A 131 19.67 2.67 5.46
C GLY A 131 18.42 2.13 4.79
N ILE A 132 17.39 1.79 5.56
CA ILE A 132 16.05 1.45 5.08
C ILE A 132 15.26 2.75 4.92
N LYS A 133 14.51 2.91 3.82
CA LYS A 133 13.64 4.07 3.58
C LYS A 133 12.24 3.81 4.15
N PRO A 134 11.82 4.47 5.24
CA PRO A 134 10.47 4.29 5.78
C PRO A 134 9.44 5.10 4.98
N VAL A 135 8.22 4.58 4.91
CA VAL A 135 7.00 5.25 4.48
C VAL A 135 5.95 4.97 5.55
N LEU A 136 5.33 6.01 6.10
CA LEU A 136 4.20 5.83 7.00
C LEU A 136 2.91 5.61 6.19
N VAL A 137 2.05 4.74 6.69
CA VAL A 137 0.71 4.52 6.15
C VAL A 137 -0.27 4.71 7.29
N THR A 138 -1.18 5.67 7.17
CA THR A 138 -2.22 5.89 8.19
C THR A 138 -3.10 4.64 8.32
N PRO A 139 -3.61 4.31 9.51
CA PRO A 139 -4.50 3.15 9.66
C PRO A 139 -5.75 3.33 8.79
N ILE A 140 -6.20 2.25 8.14
CA ILE A 140 -7.36 2.27 7.25
C ILE A 140 -8.63 2.70 7.98
N ALA A 141 -9.57 3.34 7.29
CA ALA A 141 -10.87 3.65 7.89
C ALA A 141 -11.68 2.36 8.11
N ARG A 142 -12.29 2.23 9.28
CA ARG A 142 -13.27 1.16 9.53
C ARG A 142 -14.60 1.50 8.86
N ARG A 143 -15.31 0.49 8.38
CA ARG A 143 -16.58 0.65 7.67
C ARG A 143 -17.76 0.89 8.63
N TYR A 144 -17.62 1.85 9.54
CA TYR A 144 -18.67 2.23 10.48
C TYR A 144 -19.60 3.26 9.86
N PHE A 145 -20.48 2.81 8.98
CA PHE A 145 -21.47 3.66 8.35
C PHE A 145 -22.53 4.18 9.35
N GLN A 146 -22.90 5.44 9.19
CA GLN A 146 -24.10 6.05 9.76
C GLN A 146 -25.26 6.00 8.77
N ALA A 147 -26.46 6.35 9.24
CA ALA A 147 -27.68 6.37 8.43
C ALA A 147 -27.63 7.33 7.24
N ASP A 148 -26.76 8.35 7.28
CA ASP A 148 -26.54 9.30 6.18
C ASP A 148 -25.55 8.78 5.11
N GLY A 149 -25.05 7.55 5.28
CA GLY A 149 -24.08 6.93 4.38
C GLY A 149 -22.63 7.36 4.62
N LYS A 150 -22.35 8.12 5.68
CA LYS A 150 -20.99 8.54 6.05
C LYS A 150 -20.33 7.61 7.05
N ILE A 151 -19.00 7.55 7.01
CA ILE A 151 -18.22 6.77 7.98
C ILE A 151 -17.99 7.60 9.24
N VAL A 152 -18.25 6.98 10.39
CA VAL A 152 -17.76 7.47 11.69
C VAL A 152 -16.30 7.09 11.82
N ASP A 153 -15.43 8.09 11.82
CA ASP A 153 -14.02 7.90 12.09
C ASP A 153 -13.79 7.66 13.60
N ASP A 154 -13.18 6.52 13.93
CA ASP A 154 -12.81 6.11 15.27
C ASP A 154 -11.29 6.17 15.52
N LEU A 155 -10.52 6.68 14.55
CA LEU A 155 -9.08 6.86 14.61
C LEU A 155 -8.58 8.30 14.34
N PRO A 156 -9.38 9.38 14.48
CA PRO A 156 -8.96 10.72 14.03
C PRO A 156 -7.68 11.18 14.73
N GLY A 157 -7.54 10.86 16.03
CA GLY A 157 -6.36 11.19 16.82
C GLY A 157 -5.09 10.45 16.38
N HIS A 158 -5.20 9.16 16.05
CA HIS A 158 -4.06 8.35 15.59
C HIS A 158 -3.61 8.78 14.18
N VAL A 159 -4.57 9.05 13.30
CA VAL A 159 -4.31 9.58 11.95
C VAL A 159 -3.61 10.94 12.05
N ALA A 160 -4.13 11.86 12.86
CA ALA A 160 -3.53 13.18 13.06
C ALA A 160 -2.11 13.09 13.65
N ALA A 161 -1.91 12.24 14.66
CA ALA A 161 -0.61 12.01 15.28
C ALA A 161 0.42 11.45 14.28
N MET A 162 0.04 10.45 13.48
CA MET A 162 0.93 9.88 12.47
C MET A 162 1.28 10.91 11.38
N LYS A 163 0.31 11.69 10.90
CA LYS A 163 0.56 12.79 9.95
C LYS A 163 1.53 13.83 10.50
N LYS A 164 1.36 14.21 11.77
CA LYS A 164 2.27 15.12 12.46
C LYS A 164 3.69 14.54 12.53
N VAL A 165 3.85 13.27 12.93
CA VAL A 165 5.16 12.61 12.97
C VAL A 165 5.81 12.54 11.58
N ALA A 166 5.04 12.20 10.54
CA ALA A 166 5.54 12.17 9.17
C ALA A 166 6.09 13.52 8.72
N ALA A 167 5.36 14.61 9.01
CA ALA A 167 5.78 15.97 8.70
C ALA A 167 7.04 16.37 9.49
N GLU A 168 7.06 16.17 10.81
CA GLU A 168 8.21 16.51 11.68
C GLU A 168 9.48 15.74 11.28
N MET A 169 9.33 14.48 10.87
CA MET A 169 10.46 13.62 10.53
C MET A 169 10.79 13.63 9.04
N ASN A 170 10.05 14.39 8.23
CA ASN A 170 10.16 14.42 6.77
C ASN A 170 10.16 13.00 6.16
N VAL A 171 9.14 12.21 6.52
CA VAL A 171 8.92 10.84 6.03
C VAL A 171 7.73 10.85 5.08
N PRO A 172 7.84 10.21 3.89
CA PRO A 172 6.70 10.03 3.00
C PRO A 172 5.51 9.38 3.72
N LEU A 173 4.29 9.88 3.49
CA LEU A 173 3.08 9.35 4.09
C LEU A 173 2.01 9.03 3.05
N ILE A 174 1.50 7.81 3.10
CA ILE A 174 0.30 7.38 2.37
C ILE A 174 -0.89 7.56 3.31
N ASP A 175 -1.79 8.49 2.96
CA ASP A 175 -3.04 8.72 3.69
C ASP A 175 -4.11 7.70 3.32
N LEU A 176 -3.85 6.44 3.67
CA LEU A 176 -4.77 5.34 3.41
C LEU A 176 -6.10 5.53 4.15
N HIS A 177 -6.12 6.25 5.27
CA HIS A 177 -7.35 6.53 6.01
C HIS A 177 -8.30 7.33 5.14
N GLU A 178 -7.85 8.48 4.62
CA GLU A 178 -8.65 9.33 3.74
C GLU A 178 -9.01 8.61 2.42
N ILE A 179 -8.04 7.92 1.80
CA ILE A 179 -8.25 7.19 0.55
C ILE A 179 -9.36 6.13 0.72
N SER A 180 -9.26 5.32 1.77
CA SER A 180 -10.21 4.24 2.04
C SER A 180 -11.58 4.76 2.46
N GLN A 181 -11.64 5.78 3.31
CA GLN A 181 -12.90 6.38 3.73
C GLN A 181 -13.69 6.89 2.51
N ARG A 182 -13.05 7.71 1.67
CA ARG A 182 -13.68 8.24 0.44
C ARG A 182 -14.16 7.12 -0.47
N TYR A 183 -13.34 6.08 -0.64
CA TYR A 183 -13.72 4.94 -1.48
C TYR A 183 -14.91 4.17 -0.93
N PHE A 184 -14.93 3.87 0.37
CA PHE A 184 -16.05 3.18 0.98
C PHE A 184 -17.34 4.01 0.94
N GLU A 185 -17.27 5.31 1.22
CA GLU A 185 -18.43 6.20 1.12
C GLU A 185 -18.97 6.29 -0.32
N GLN A 186 -18.10 6.25 -1.33
CA GLN A 186 -18.52 6.20 -2.73
C GLN A 186 -19.22 4.88 -3.11
N LEU A 187 -18.77 3.75 -2.55
CA LEU A 187 -19.42 2.46 -2.75
C LEU A 187 -20.77 2.35 -2.02
N GLY A 188 -20.89 3.01 -0.87
CA GLY A 188 -21.99 2.81 0.08
C GLY A 188 -21.81 1.55 0.94
N GLU A 189 -22.58 1.47 2.03
CA GLU A 189 -22.39 0.47 3.09
C GLU A 189 -22.42 -0.98 2.58
N ILE A 190 -23.42 -1.32 1.76
CA ILE A 190 -23.64 -2.70 1.28
C ILE A 190 -22.44 -3.18 0.46
N GLU A 191 -22.00 -2.39 -0.53
CA GLU A 191 -20.89 -2.78 -1.40
C GLU A 191 -19.55 -2.71 -0.66
N ALA A 192 -19.35 -1.73 0.22
CA ALA A 192 -18.15 -1.64 1.04
C ALA A 192 -17.99 -2.87 1.96
N HIS A 193 -19.09 -3.39 2.52
CA HIS A 193 -19.07 -4.60 3.35
C HIS A 193 -18.72 -5.87 2.59
N LYS A 194 -18.98 -5.95 1.28
CA LYS A 194 -18.55 -7.10 0.45
C LYS A 194 -17.03 -7.23 0.33
N LEU A 195 -16.26 -6.20 0.69
CA LEU A 195 -14.80 -6.25 0.71
C LEU A 195 -14.24 -6.84 2.02
N GLY A 196 -15.09 -7.11 3.00
CA GLY A 196 -14.75 -7.75 4.27
C GLY A 196 -15.28 -9.18 4.38
N PRO A 197 -14.79 -9.97 5.34
CA PRO A 197 -15.45 -11.19 5.76
C PRO A 197 -16.69 -10.87 6.63
N THR A 198 -17.44 -11.89 6.97
CA THR A 198 -18.44 -11.83 8.04
C THR A 198 -17.90 -12.46 9.32
N LYS A 199 -18.56 -12.19 10.45
CA LYS A 199 -18.24 -12.74 11.77
C LYS A 199 -19.51 -13.07 12.55
N ALA A 200 -19.37 -13.85 13.62
CA ALA A 200 -20.46 -14.08 14.55
C ALA A 200 -20.91 -12.75 15.19
N GLY A 201 -22.21 -12.53 15.18
CA GLY A 201 -22.90 -11.42 15.82
C GLY A 201 -23.67 -11.86 17.06
N PRO A 202 -24.38 -10.93 17.71
CA PRO A 202 -25.25 -11.24 18.85
C PRO A 202 -26.28 -12.31 18.49
N ASN A 203 -26.66 -13.14 19.47
CA ASN A 203 -27.72 -14.14 19.34
C ASN A 203 -27.53 -15.12 18.16
N GLY A 204 -26.28 -15.45 17.83
CA GLY A 204 -25.96 -16.40 16.75
C GLY A 204 -26.14 -15.84 15.32
N THR A 205 -26.37 -14.53 15.18
CA THR A 205 -26.43 -13.88 13.87
C THR A 205 -25.07 -13.85 13.19
N THR A 206 -25.05 -13.62 11.88
CA THR A 206 -23.83 -13.33 11.13
C THR A 206 -23.86 -11.87 10.70
N VAL A 207 -22.81 -11.13 11.05
CA VAL A 207 -22.70 -9.69 10.78
C VAL A 207 -21.41 -9.38 10.02
N PRO A 208 -21.34 -8.28 9.26
CA PRO A 208 -20.10 -7.86 8.60
C PRO A 208 -18.96 -7.63 9.60
N ASP A 209 -17.75 -8.08 9.25
CA ASP A 209 -16.53 -7.56 9.85
C ASP A 209 -16.20 -6.20 9.21
N LYS A 210 -16.18 -5.16 10.04
CA LYS A 210 -16.04 -3.77 9.57
C LYS A 210 -14.57 -3.31 9.49
N THR A 211 -13.61 -4.18 9.81
CA THR A 211 -12.18 -3.85 9.91
C THR A 211 -11.33 -4.68 8.93
N HIS A 212 -11.58 -5.98 8.82
CA HIS A 212 -10.74 -6.90 8.06
C HIS A 212 -11.18 -7.05 6.60
N PHE A 213 -10.30 -7.55 5.74
CA PHE A 213 -10.56 -7.73 4.32
C PHE A 213 -10.60 -9.20 3.92
N ASN A 214 -11.48 -9.52 2.98
CA ASN A 214 -11.41 -10.78 2.24
C ASN A 214 -10.42 -10.65 1.06
N GLN A 215 -10.30 -11.67 0.23
CA GLN A 215 -9.35 -11.67 -0.89
C GLN A 215 -9.62 -10.52 -1.88
N GLN A 216 -10.88 -10.27 -2.26
CA GLN A 216 -11.23 -9.17 -3.15
C GLN A 216 -10.87 -7.81 -2.52
N GLY A 217 -11.25 -7.59 -1.25
CA GLY A 217 -10.88 -6.39 -0.51
C GLY A 217 -9.36 -6.20 -0.45
N SER A 218 -8.61 -7.28 -0.23
CA SER A 218 -7.15 -7.24 -0.20
C SER A 218 -6.56 -6.68 -1.49
N TYR A 219 -7.04 -7.14 -2.65
CA TYR A 219 -6.59 -6.70 -3.97
C TYR A 219 -7.00 -5.26 -4.30
N VAL A 220 -8.23 -4.87 -3.97
CA VAL A 220 -8.72 -3.50 -4.19
C VAL A 220 -7.91 -2.49 -3.36
N LEU A 221 -7.80 -2.72 -2.06
CA LEU A 221 -7.07 -1.81 -1.17
C LEU A 221 -5.57 -1.86 -1.44
N GLY A 222 -5.04 -3.05 -1.72
CA GLY A 222 -3.64 -3.23 -2.10
C GLY A 222 -3.27 -2.43 -3.34
N ARG A 223 -4.16 -2.36 -4.34
CA ARG A 223 -3.99 -1.51 -5.52
C ARG A 223 -3.93 -0.02 -5.15
N MET A 224 -4.85 0.44 -4.30
CA MET A 224 -4.88 1.84 -3.86
C MET A 224 -3.59 2.23 -3.14
N VAL A 225 -3.08 1.34 -2.28
CA VAL A 225 -1.82 1.57 -1.55
C VAL A 225 -0.64 1.66 -2.51
N VAL A 226 -0.48 0.76 -3.49
CA VAL A 226 0.64 0.87 -4.44
C VAL A 226 0.56 2.13 -5.30
N GLU A 227 -0.64 2.54 -5.74
CA GLU A 227 -0.79 3.77 -6.53
C GLU A 227 -0.47 5.02 -5.70
N ALA A 228 -0.91 5.05 -4.45
CA ALA A 228 -0.58 6.13 -3.52
C ALA A 228 0.93 6.13 -3.18
N MET A 229 1.53 4.95 -3.05
CA MET A 229 2.97 4.78 -2.87
C MET A 229 3.76 5.39 -4.03
N GLY A 230 3.38 5.12 -5.28
CA GLY A 230 4.03 5.71 -6.45
C GLY A 230 3.95 7.23 -6.50
N ARG A 231 2.84 7.83 -6.04
CA ARG A 231 2.70 9.29 -5.94
C ARG A 231 3.54 9.90 -4.82
N THR A 232 3.62 9.21 -3.68
CA THR A 232 4.28 9.72 -2.47
C THR A 232 5.79 9.50 -2.49
N ALA A 233 6.24 8.40 -3.10
CA ALA A 233 7.63 8.06 -3.33
C ALA A 233 7.81 7.73 -4.82
N PRO A 234 8.00 8.73 -5.70
CA PRO A 234 8.08 8.54 -7.16
C PRO A 234 9.12 7.51 -7.61
N GLU A 235 10.18 7.31 -6.82
CA GLU A 235 11.19 6.25 -6.98
C GLU A 235 10.59 4.84 -7.10
N LEU A 236 9.41 4.62 -6.50
CA LEU A 236 8.72 3.34 -6.48
C LEU A 236 7.73 3.16 -7.65
N SER A 237 7.46 4.20 -8.44
CA SER A 237 6.51 4.12 -9.57
C SER A 237 6.86 3.06 -10.62
N PRO A 238 8.15 2.85 -11.01
CA PRO A 238 8.52 1.81 -11.98
C PRO A 238 8.22 0.38 -11.53
N TYR A 239 7.98 0.17 -10.23
CA TYR A 239 7.72 -1.14 -9.62
C TYR A 239 6.22 -1.48 -9.55
N ILE A 240 5.34 -0.59 -10.00
CA ILE A 240 3.89 -0.80 -9.96
C ILE A 240 3.45 -1.48 -11.25
N ARG A 241 2.63 -2.54 -11.14
CA ARG A 241 2.01 -3.16 -12.33
C ARG A 241 1.15 -2.12 -13.07
N PRO A 242 1.25 -2.02 -14.41
CA PRO A 242 0.41 -1.09 -15.17
C PRO A 242 -1.08 -1.39 -15.00
N LEU A 243 -1.45 -2.67 -14.96
CA LEU A 243 -2.81 -3.13 -14.73
C LEU A 243 -2.95 -3.69 -13.32
N ALA A 244 -4.13 -3.46 -12.72
CA ALA A 244 -4.45 -4.03 -11.42
C ALA A 244 -4.39 -5.56 -11.46
N ALA A 245 -3.73 -6.15 -10.46
CA ALA A 245 -3.74 -7.59 -10.25
C ALA A 245 -5.15 -8.06 -9.89
N LYS A 246 -5.46 -9.32 -10.20
CA LYS A 246 -6.75 -9.96 -9.87
C LYS A 246 -6.52 -11.05 -8.82
N PRO A 247 -7.47 -11.24 -7.88
CA PRO A 247 -7.50 -12.34 -6.92
C PRO A 247 -7.28 -13.72 -7.55
#